data_AF-A0A0F9DSA3-F1
#
_entry.id   AF-A0A0F9DSA3-F1
#
_cell.length_a   1.000
_cell.length_b   1.000
_cell.length_c   1.000
_cell.angle_alpha   90.00
_cell.angle_beta   90.00
_cell.angle_gamma   90.00
#
_symmetry.space_group_name_H-M   'P 1'
#
loop_
_entity.id
_entity.type
_entity.pdbx_description
1 polymer ?
#
loop_
_entity_poly.entity_id
_entity_poly.type
_entity_poly.pdbx_seq_one_letter_code
_entity_poly.pdbx_strand_id
1 'polypeptide(L)'
;MLNRALITRRRMCGALLAGPFALSSIPGARGEQPEAFHLDYLLASSMFGTISLAEILPACRAMGRRLIDIWPRVHGNQWEQIVARGDEAFEALLSEHKVRVGMLTRFDLGAFGLQEIMPWMKRFGTTRVVTGCFQQQSGLQGSELKVAVRKFVEQMKPHVAAAEEAGVTIAVENHAGSLISSSDAIRYLAEFSSSENLGIALAPYHLPQDARLIARLIEDIGPKMVHFYAWQHGDGCIAGLTKQEELKQLPGKIERNQALSTLKADAVAEHCPENVEDPTYTPAQVGTAVYKLEGNVQRQLILDGIRPDGRKPDEVRPLTVEVGVLPRTHGSALFARGETQALVTTTLGTPRDQQVVDGLLEEFKKPFMLHYNFPPFSVGEIRPIRGPGRREIGHGALAEKSIQTVMPSTDEF
;
A
#
# COMPACT_ATOMS: atom_id res chain seq x y z
N MET A 1 32.91 -23.14 21.88
CA MET A 1 33.93 -23.47 20.87
C MET A 1 33.22 -23.79 19.56
N LEU A 2 33.21 -22.86 18.61
CA LEU A 2 32.71 -23.08 17.25
C LEU A 2 33.81 -22.63 16.29
N ASN A 3 34.36 -23.61 15.57
CA ASN A 3 35.50 -23.50 14.67
C ASN A 3 35.14 -22.59 13.48
N ARG A 4 35.62 -21.34 13.48
CA ARG A 4 35.74 -20.55 12.25
C ARG A 4 36.98 -20.99 11.51
N ALA A 5 36.83 -21.86 10.51
CA ALA A 5 37.89 -22.14 9.56
C ALA A 5 38.12 -20.90 8.68
N LEU A 6 39.11 -20.08 9.04
CA LEU A 6 39.58 -18.96 8.21
C LEU A 6 40.21 -19.52 6.93
N ILE A 7 39.60 -19.24 5.78
CA ILE A 7 40.17 -19.54 4.47
C ILE A 7 41.37 -18.61 4.26
N THR A 8 42.58 -19.17 4.24
CA THR A 8 43.80 -18.41 4.00
C THR A 8 44.10 -18.28 2.51
N ARG A 9 44.73 -17.15 2.12
CA ARG A 9 45.13 -16.81 0.73
C ARG A 9 45.89 -17.93 0.01
N ARG A 10 46.62 -18.76 0.77
CA ARG A 10 47.37 -19.93 0.27
C ARG A 10 46.46 -21.07 -0.23
N ARG A 11 45.28 -21.28 0.36
CA ARG A 11 44.28 -22.25 -0.13
C ARG A 11 43.57 -21.77 -1.40
N MET A 12 43.43 -20.45 -1.55
CA MET A 12 42.81 -19.84 -2.74
C MET A 12 43.70 -19.99 -3.99
N CYS A 13 45.03 -19.89 -3.83
CA CYS A 13 45.96 -20.08 -4.96
C CYS A 13 46.15 -21.54 -5.37
N GLY A 14 45.93 -22.50 -4.47
CA GLY A 14 46.02 -23.94 -4.79
C GLY A 14 44.90 -24.45 -5.69
N ALA A 15 43.72 -23.80 -5.67
CA ALA A 15 42.56 -24.20 -6.48
C ALA A 15 42.60 -23.66 -7.92
N LEU A 16 43.54 -22.78 -8.27
CA LEU A 16 43.67 -22.19 -9.60
C LEU A 16 44.59 -22.97 -10.56
N LEU A 17 45.17 -24.09 -10.11
CA LEU A 17 46.11 -24.90 -10.91
C LEU A 17 45.55 -26.27 -11.37
N ALA A 18 44.27 -26.55 -11.13
CA ALA A 18 43.59 -27.69 -11.74
C ALA A 18 42.63 -27.17 -12.81
N GLY A 19 42.87 -27.54 -14.07
CA GLY A 19 42.12 -27.06 -15.25
C GLY A 19 40.62 -27.40 -15.25
N PRO A 20 39.89 -27.00 -16.31
CA PRO A 20 38.42 -26.84 -16.30
C PRO A 20 37.59 -28.13 -16.19
N PHE A 21 38.19 -29.29 -15.95
CA PHE A 21 37.53 -30.60 -16.09
C PHE A 21 37.39 -31.42 -14.80
N ALA A 22 37.70 -30.89 -13.62
CA ALA A 22 37.72 -31.67 -12.37
C ALA A 22 36.71 -31.24 -11.29
N LEU A 23 35.55 -30.67 -11.66
CA LEU A 23 34.53 -30.21 -10.68
C LEU A 23 33.15 -30.86 -10.82
N SER A 24 32.96 -31.82 -11.73
CA SER A 24 31.65 -32.43 -11.99
C SER A 24 31.35 -33.72 -11.19
N SER A 25 32.22 -34.16 -10.28
CA SER A 25 32.06 -35.49 -9.65
C SER A 25 32.32 -35.54 -8.13
N ILE A 26 31.95 -34.49 -7.39
CA ILE A 26 31.82 -34.58 -5.92
C ILE A 26 30.32 -34.68 -5.57
N PRO A 27 29.81 -35.87 -5.19
CA PRO A 27 28.47 -36.00 -4.62
C PRO A 27 28.46 -35.27 -3.27
N GLY A 28 27.64 -34.23 -3.14
CA GLY A 28 27.49 -33.44 -1.90
C GLY A 28 27.89 -31.97 -1.98
N ALA A 29 28.30 -31.46 -3.15
CA ALA A 29 28.68 -30.04 -3.33
C ALA A 29 27.63 -29.20 -4.11
N ARG A 30 26.34 -29.56 -4.04
CA ARG A 30 25.26 -28.60 -4.26
C ARG A 30 24.82 -28.11 -2.89
N GLY A 31 25.45 -27.05 -2.40
CA GLY A 31 24.84 -26.27 -1.34
C GLY A 31 23.47 -25.81 -1.85
N GLU A 32 22.41 -26.15 -1.12
CA GLU A 32 21.11 -25.52 -1.32
C GLU A 32 21.35 -24.01 -1.33
N GLN A 33 20.97 -23.35 -2.43
CA GLN A 33 20.84 -21.90 -2.43
C GLN A 33 19.90 -21.59 -1.27
N PRO A 34 20.29 -20.77 -0.27
CA PRO A 34 19.37 -20.42 0.80
C PRO A 34 18.12 -19.83 0.14
N GLU A 35 16.96 -20.44 0.41
CA GLU A 35 15.68 -19.94 -0.11
C GLU A 35 15.64 -18.44 0.14
N ALA A 36 15.26 -17.67 -0.89
CA ALA A 36 15.16 -16.23 -0.77
C ALA A 36 14.26 -15.91 0.43
N PHE A 37 14.76 -15.10 1.37
CA PHE A 37 13.99 -14.73 2.56
C PHE A 37 12.70 -14.03 2.14
N HIS A 38 11.56 -14.63 2.49
CA HIS A 38 10.25 -14.08 2.22
C HIS A 38 9.55 -13.76 3.54
N LEU A 39 9.09 -12.52 3.68
CA LEU A 39 8.26 -12.12 4.81
C LEU A 39 6.89 -12.77 4.67
N ASP A 40 6.51 -13.55 5.67
CA ASP A 40 5.13 -13.95 5.88
C ASP A 40 4.41 -12.84 6.66
N TYR A 41 3.52 -12.13 5.97
CA TYR A 41 2.72 -11.06 6.55
C TYR A 41 1.26 -11.23 6.18
N LEU A 42 0.41 -10.68 7.05
CA LEU A 42 -1.04 -10.60 6.87
C LEU A 42 -1.44 -9.15 6.61
N LEU A 43 -2.64 -8.94 6.05
CA LEU A 43 -3.18 -7.61 5.88
C LEU A 43 -3.90 -7.18 7.17
N ALA A 44 -3.48 -6.08 7.79
CA ALA A 44 -4.19 -5.51 8.93
C ALA A 44 -5.40 -4.69 8.43
N SER A 45 -6.61 -5.03 8.89
CA SER A 45 -7.82 -4.32 8.47
C SER A 45 -7.85 -2.86 8.92
N SER A 46 -7.14 -2.53 10.00
CA SER A 46 -6.98 -1.15 10.50
C SER A 46 -6.31 -0.20 9.50
N MET A 47 -5.54 -0.72 8.54
CA MET A 47 -4.97 0.11 7.46
C MET A 47 -6.03 0.76 6.56
N PHE A 48 -7.28 0.28 6.63
CA PHE A 48 -8.40 0.77 5.84
C PHE A 48 -9.41 1.57 6.68
N GLY A 49 -9.07 1.92 7.92
CA GLY A 49 -9.98 2.62 8.83
C GLY A 49 -11.31 1.90 8.97
N THR A 50 -12.41 2.56 8.62
CA THR A 50 -13.78 2.03 8.75
C THR A 50 -14.38 1.49 7.45
N ILE A 51 -13.58 1.32 6.40
CA ILE A 51 -14.01 0.73 5.12
C ILE A 51 -14.58 -0.68 5.33
N SER A 52 -15.51 -1.07 4.46
CA SER A 52 -16.22 -2.34 4.56
C SER A 52 -15.32 -3.54 4.27
N LEU A 53 -15.53 -4.66 4.97
CA LEU A 53 -14.84 -5.92 4.70
C LEU A 53 -15.01 -6.41 3.25
N ALA A 54 -16.14 -6.08 2.61
CA ALA A 54 -16.39 -6.42 1.22
C ALA A 54 -15.44 -5.71 0.25
N GLU A 55 -14.93 -4.54 0.63
CA GLU A 55 -13.92 -3.80 -0.15
C GLU A 55 -12.49 -4.21 0.22
N ILE A 56 -12.24 -4.55 1.50
CA ILE A 56 -10.91 -4.93 1.99
C ILE A 56 -10.49 -6.32 1.49
N LEU A 57 -11.38 -7.31 1.53
CA LEU A 57 -11.03 -8.70 1.24
C LEU A 57 -10.56 -8.94 -0.22
N PRO A 58 -11.12 -8.29 -1.25
CA PRO A 58 -10.55 -8.31 -2.60
C PRO A 58 -9.10 -7.81 -2.64
N ALA A 59 -8.77 -6.78 -1.86
CA ALA A 59 -7.43 -6.19 -1.82
C ALA A 59 -6.38 -7.16 -1.25
N CYS A 60 -6.74 -7.98 -0.24
CA CYS A 60 -5.87 -9.04 0.29
C CYS A 60 -5.27 -9.90 -0.84
N ARG A 61 -6.13 -10.33 -1.78
CA ARG A 61 -5.74 -11.18 -2.90
C ARG A 61 -4.90 -10.44 -3.92
N ALA A 62 -5.25 -9.19 -4.24
CA ALA A 62 -4.47 -8.37 -5.16
C ALA A 62 -3.01 -8.19 -4.69
N MET A 63 -2.79 -8.18 -3.37
CA MET A 63 -1.46 -8.15 -2.75
C MET A 63 -0.77 -9.52 -2.65
N GLY A 64 -1.34 -10.57 -3.23
CA GLY A 64 -0.80 -11.93 -3.19
C GLY A 64 -0.92 -12.60 -1.82
N ARG A 65 -1.77 -12.07 -0.92
CA ARG A 65 -1.96 -12.60 0.44
C ARG A 65 -3.33 -13.23 0.60
N ARG A 66 -3.44 -14.09 1.62
CA ARG A 66 -4.67 -14.85 1.94
C ARG A 66 -5.05 -14.80 3.41
N LEU A 67 -4.32 -14.02 4.21
CA LEU A 67 -4.55 -13.87 5.64
C LEU A 67 -4.86 -12.41 5.95
N ILE A 68 -5.91 -12.20 6.73
CA ILE A 68 -6.29 -10.89 7.26
C ILE A 68 -6.21 -10.91 8.78
N ASP A 69 -5.82 -9.78 9.36
CA ASP A 69 -5.96 -9.46 10.77
C ASP A 69 -7.14 -8.50 10.96
N ILE A 70 -8.07 -8.88 11.82
CA ILE A 70 -9.31 -8.15 12.05
C ILE A 70 -9.16 -7.27 13.29
N TRP A 71 -9.42 -5.97 13.09
CA TRP A 71 -9.36 -4.95 14.13
C TRP A 71 -10.76 -4.48 14.56
N PRO A 72 -10.94 -4.15 15.86
CA PRO A 72 -12.13 -3.54 16.41
C PRO A 72 -11.96 -2.01 16.37
N ARG A 73 -12.97 -1.30 16.87
CA ARG A 73 -12.81 0.12 17.21
C ARG A 73 -11.68 0.33 18.23
N VAL A 74 -10.99 1.47 18.19
CA VAL A 74 -11.18 2.67 17.34
C VAL A 74 -10.33 2.70 16.06
N HIS A 75 -9.35 1.81 15.93
CA HIS A 75 -8.40 1.80 14.80
C HIS A 75 -9.02 1.25 13.50
N GLY A 76 -10.07 0.45 13.62
CA GLY A 76 -10.95 0.06 12.53
C GLY A 76 -12.37 -0.12 13.06
N ASN A 77 -13.18 -0.92 12.37
CA ASN A 77 -14.45 -1.40 12.92
C ASN A 77 -14.84 -2.76 12.33
N GLN A 78 -13.87 -3.52 11.80
CA GLN A 78 -14.16 -4.73 11.05
C GLN A 78 -14.66 -5.85 11.98
N TRP A 79 -14.27 -5.87 13.25
CA TRP A 79 -14.89 -6.75 14.23
C TRP A 79 -16.40 -6.47 14.39
N GLU A 80 -16.79 -5.21 14.55
CA GLU A 80 -18.20 -4.81 14.67
C GLU A 80 -18.97 -5.08 13.37
N GLN A 81 -18.34 -4.94 12.21
CA GLN A 81 -18.94 -5.32 10.93
C GLN A 81 -19.24 -6.83 10.86
N ILE A 82 -18.35 -7.69 11.39
CA ILE A 82 -18.59 -9.14 11.46
C ILE A 82 -19.80 -9.42 12.35
N VAL A 83 -19.82 -8.84 13.56
CA VAL A 83 -20.94 -9.00 14.51
C VAL A 83 -22.27 -8.55 13.89
N ALA A 84 -22.28 -7.41 13.20
CA ALA A 84 -23.48 -6.87 12.57
C ALA A 84 -23.98 -7.71 11.38
N ARG A 85 -23.07 -8.34 10.63
CA ARG A 85 -23.43 -9.18 9.47
C ARG A 85 -23.76 -10.62 9.83
N GLY A 86 -23.25 -11.10 10.96
CA GLY A 86 -23.33 -12.49 11.37
C GLY A 86 -22.24 -13.37 10.75
N ASP A 87 -21.86 -14.42 11.50
CA ASP A 87 -20.74 -15.30 11.16
C ASP A 87 -20.89 -15.99 9.79
N GLU A 88 -22.10 -16.43 9.44
CA GLU A 88 -22.38 -17.14 8.17
C GLU A 88 -22.14 -16.25 6.95
N ALA A 89 -22.60 -14.99 7.03
CA ALA A 89 -22.40 -14.02 5.97
C ALA A 89 -20.92 -13.61 5.84
N PHE A 90 -20.19 -13.58 6.95
CA PHE A 90 -18.76 -13.33 6.94
C PHE A 90 -17.97 -14.51 6.36
N GLU A 91 -18.32 -15.74 6.72
CA GLU A 91 -17.73 -16.97 6.19
C GLU A 91 -17.92 -17.10 4.67
N ALA A 92 -19.11 -16.75 4.17
CA ALA A 92 -19.37 -16.68 2.73
C ALA A 92 -18.46 -15.65 2.03
N LEU A 93 -18.29 -14.46 2.63
CA LEU A 93 -17.45 -13.40 2.09
C LEU A 93 -15.95 -13.78 2.07
N LEU A 94 -15.46 -14.43 3.12
CA LEU A 94 -14.11 -15.00 3.15
C LEU A 94 -13.90 -16.04 2.04
N SER A 95 -14.89 -16.91 1.85
CA SER A 95 -14.86 -17.98 0.84
C SER A 95 -14.86 -17.42 -0.59
N GLU A 96 -15.70 -16.43 -0.87
CA GLU A 96 -15.78 -15.72 -2.15
C GLU A 96 -14.40 -15.17 -2.57
N HIS A 97 -13.71 -14.53 -1.63
CA HIS A 97 -12.42 -13.90 -1.89
C HIS A 97 -11.21 -14.81 -1.63
N LYS A 98 -11.43 -16.04 -1.15
CA LYS A 98 -10.38 -17.02 -0.79
C LYS A 98 -9.40 -16.48 0.25
N VAL A 99 -9.92 -15.77 1.25
CA VAL A 99 -9.18 -15.20 2.38
C VAL A 99 -9.54 -15.97 3.65
N ARG A 100 -8.61 -16.06 4.61
CA ARG A 100 -8.84 -16.61 5.95
C ARG A 100 -8.45 -15.58 7.00
N VAL A 101 -9.06 -15.67 8.17
CA VAL A 101 -8.64 -14.86 9.33
C VAL A 101 -7.37 -15.48 9.90
N GLY A 102 -6.25 -14.77 9.79
CA GLY A 102 -4.97 -15.24 10.31
C GLY A 102 -4.74 -14.83 11.76
N MET A 103 -5.29 -13.69 12.14
CA MET A 103 -5.12 -13.08 13.45
C MET A 103 -6.35 -12.25 13.81
N LEU A 104 -6.61 -12.12 15.11
CA LEU A 104 -7.47 -11.07 15.64
C LEU A 104 -6.63 -10.12 16.47
N THR A 105 -6.87 -8.83 16.35
CA THR A 105 -6.40 -7.86 17.34
C THR A 105 -7.59 -7.50 18.22
N ARG A 106 -7.52 -7.67 19.54
CA ARG A 106 -8.65 -7.45 20.47
C ARG A 106 -8.24 -6.62 21.68
N PHE A 107 -7.74 -5.41 21.43
CA PHE A 107 -7.38 -4.45 22.49
C PHE A 107 -8.55 -4.05 23.36
N ASP A 108 -9.77 -4.06 22.82
CA ASP A 108 -11.03 -3.76 23.50
C ASP A 108 -11.34 -4.74 24.65
N LEU A 109 -10.99 -6.03 24.49
CA LEU A 109 -11.16 -7.04 25.53
C LEU A 109 -10.08 -6.98 26.61
N GLY A 110 -8.88 -6.52 26.23
CA GLY A 110 -7.70 -6.59 27.07
C GLY A 110 -7.25 -8.04 27.35
N ALA A 111 -6.14 -8.17 28.08
CA ALA A 111 -5.49 -9.46 28.28
C ALA A 111 -6.36 -10.50 29.02
N PHE A 112 -7.30 -10.05 29.85
CA PHE A 112 -8.15 -10.91 30.68
C PHE A 112 -9.59 -11.08 30.16
N GLY A 113 -9.91 -10.55 28.98
CA GLY A 113 -11.23 -10.72 28.34
C GLY A 113 -11.26 -11.79 27.25
N LEU A 114 -10.13 -12.49 27.00
CA LEU A 114 -9.95 -13.26 25.77
C LEU A 114 -10.65 -14.63 25.75
N GLN A 115 -11.11 -15.15 26.89
CA GLN A 115 -11.72 -16.50 26.94
C GLN A 115 -12.95 -16.62 26.05
N GLU A 116 -13.79 -15.59 26.03
CA GLU A 116 -15.06 -15.58 25.30
C GLU A 116 -14.86 -15.66 23.77
N ILE A 117 -13.69 -15.23 23.28
CA ILE A 117 -13.40 -15.21 21.85
C ILE A 117 -12.82 -16.52 21.32
N MET A 118 -12.28 -17.38 22.20
CA MET A 118 -11.58 -18.61 21.81
C MET A 118 -12.44 -19.59 21.00
N PRO A 119 -13.73 -19.83 21.34
CA PRO A 119 -14.60 -20.68 20.52
C PRO A 119 -14.79 -20.16 19.10
N TRP A 120 -14.95 -18.83 18.95
CA TRP A 120 -15.08 -18.18 17.66
C TRP A 120 -13.78 -18.33 16.84
N MET A 121 -12.63 -18.12 17.48
CA MET A 121 -11.33 -18.29 16.81
C MET A 121 -11.12 -19.72 16.33
N LYS A 122 -11.46 -20.72 17.17
CA LYS A 122 -11.41 -22.15 16.81
C LYS A 122 -12.31 -22.45 15.60
N ARG A 123 -13.53 -21.91 15.57
CA ARG A 123 -14.47 -22.06 14.45
C ARG A 123 -13.88 -21.53 13.14
N PHE A 124 -13.28 -20.34 13.17
CA PHE A 124 -12.72 -19.70 11.96
C PHE A 124 -11.30 -20.13 11.61
N GLY A 125 -10.70 -21.04 12.40
CA GLY A 125 -9.32 -21.49 12.21
C GLY A 125 -8.28 -20.39 12.43
N THR A 126 -8.61 -19.38 13.24
CA THR A 126 -7.73 -18.27 13.56
C THR A 126 -6.71 -18.70 14.60
N THR A 127 -5.42 -18.56 14.30
CA THR A 127 -4.34 -19.13 15.13
C THR A 127 -3.75 -18.16 16.15
N ARG A 128 -4.03 -16.86 16.05
CA ARG A 128 -3.36 -15.82 16.85
C ARG A 128 -4.34 -14.75 17.30
N VAL A 129 -4.20 -14.30 18.55
CA VAL A 129 -4.87 -13.09 19.05
C VAL A 129 -3.85 -12.14 19.65
N VAL A 130 -3.88 -10.88 19.23
CA VAL A 130 -3.11 -9.80 19.83
C VAL A 130 -3.98 -9.05 20.82
N THR A 131 -3.40 -8.75 21.98
CA THR A 131 -4.04 -7.97 23.04
C THR A 131 -3.04 -7.00 23.64
N GLY A 132 -3.56 -6.01 24.37
CA GLY A 132 -2.77 -5.10 25.18
C GLY A 132 -2.99 -5.37 26.67
N CYS A 133 -2.16 -4.77 27.51
CA CYS A 133 -2.26 -4.84 28.96
C CYS A 133 -2.46 -3.46 29.61
N PHE A 134 -3.20 -2.57 28.94
CA PHE A 134 -3.45 -1.17 29.34
C PHE A 134 -4.11 -1.00 30.72
N GLN A 135 -4.80 -2.03 31.22
CA GLN A 135 -5.45 -2.02 32.53
C GLN A 135 -4.44 -2.28 33.68
N GLN A 136 -3.18 -2.58 33.34
CA GLN A 136 -2.11 -2.82 34.31
C GLN A 136 -1.24 -1.58 34.51
N GLN A 137 -0.54 -1.54 35.64
CA GLN A 137 0.31 -0.41 36.01
C GLN A 137 1.47 -0.22 35.00
N SER A 138 1.62 1.00 34.49
CA SER A 138 2.70 1.40 33.58
C SER A 138 3.85 2.10 34.32
N GLY A 139 5.02 2.19 33.68
CA GLY A 139 6.16 2.98 34.18
C GLY A 139 6.96 2.35 35.33
N LEU A 140 6.67 1.10 35.70
CA LEU A 140 7.44 0.34 36.68
C LEU A 140 8.84 0.01 36.17
N GLN A 141 9.81 -0.10 37.09
CA GLN A 141 11.19 -0.45 36.77
C GLN A 141 11.76 -1.49 37.77
N GLY A 142 12.90 -2.09 37.41
CA GLY A 142 13.66 -2.97 38.31
C GLY A 142 12.87 -4.15 38.88
N SER A 143 12.98 -4.36 40.19
CA SER A 143 12.35 -5.48 40.90
C SER A 143 10.82 -5.39 40.91
N GLU A 144 10.26 -4.18 41.03
CA GLU A 144 8.82 -3.95 41.02
C GLU A 144 8.19 -4.37 39.68
N LEU A 145 8.83 -3.97 38.57
CA LEU A 145 8.44 -4.42 37.23
C LEU A 145 8.47 -5.94 37.11
N LYS A 146 9.56 -6.58 37.58
CA LYS A 146 9.72 -8.04 37.55
C LYS A 146 8.60 -8.76 38.30
N VAL A 147 8.24 -8.26 39.49
CA VAL A 147 7.13 -8.82 40.30
C VAL A 147 5.78 -8.61 39.61
N ALA A 148 5.54 -7.42 39.06
CA ALA A 148 4.30 -7.12 38.35
C ALA A 148 4.10 -7.98 37.11
N VAL A 149 5.13 -8.15 36.28
CA VAL A 149 5.07 -9.01 35.09
C VAL A 149 4.86 -10.48 35.48
N ARG A 150 5.51 -10.96 36.55
CA ARG A 150 5.27 -12.32 37.06
C ARG A 150 3.81 -12.52 37.49
N LYS A 151 3.26 -11.57 38.26
CA LYS A 151 1.85 -11.60 38.69
C LYS A 151 0.91 -11.59 37.49
N PHE A 152 1.20 -10.78 36.48
CA PHE A 152 0.43 -10.73 35.24
C PHE A 152 0.42 -12.08 34.52
N VAL A 153 1.58 -12.74 34.36
CA VAL A 153 1.66 -14.07 33.72
C VAL A 153 0.90 -15.12 34.52
N GLU A 154 0.94 -15.07 35.84
CA GLU A 154 0.14 -15.96 36.70
C GLU A 154 -1.37 -15.75 36.49
N GLN A 155 -1.83 -14.51 36.35
CA GLN A 155 -3.23 -14.18 36.05
C GLN A 155 -3.66 -14.59 34.64
N MET A 156 -2.71 -14.69 33.70
CA MET A 156 -3.00 -15.12 32.33
C MET A 156 -3.30 -16.63 32.21
N LYS A 157 -2.95 -17.46 33.21
CA LYS A 157 -3.08 -18.93 33.13
C LYS A 157 -4.46 -19.44 32.67
N PRO A 158 -5.61 -18.91 33.14
CA PRO A 158 -6.92 -19.35 32.66
C PRO A 158 -7.18 -19.01 31.18
N HIS A 159 -6.64 -17.90 30.69
CA HIS A 159 -6.75 -17.49 29.29
C HIS A 159 -5.83 -18.31 28.39
N VAL A 160 -4.62 -18.61 28.88
CA VAL A 160 -3.67 -19.47 28.18
C VAL A 160 -4.21 -20.89 28.04
N ALA A 161 -4.81 -21.45 29.10
CA ALA A 161 -5.45 -22.77 29.03
C ALA A 161 -6.58 -22.82 27.98
N ALA A 162 -7.42 -21.77 27.92
CA ALA A 162 -8.46 -21.67 26.90
C ALA A 162 -7.87 -21.51 25.48
N ALA A 163 -6.77 -20.78 25.35
CA ALA A 163 -6.06 -20.61 24.08
C ALA A 163 -5.45 -21.95 23.60
N GLU A 164 -4.84 -22.72 24.51
CA GLU A 164 -4.32 -24.06 24.23
C GLU A 164 -5.42 -25.01 23.71
N GLU A 165 -6.59 -25.03 24.35
CA GLU A 165 -7.74 -25.85 23.92
C GLU A 165 -8.29 -25.43 22.53
N ALA A 166 -8.17 -24.14 22.21
CA ALA A 166 -8.58 -23.59 20.93
C ALA A 166 -7.51 -23.69 19.83
N GLY A 167 -6.26 -24.06 20.17
CA GLY A 167 -5.13 -24.04 19.23
C GLY A 167 -4.69 -22.61 18.85
N VAL A 168 -4.87 -21.66 19.77
CA VAL A 168 -4.60 -20.23 19.60
C VAL A 168 -3.37 -19.81 20.41
N THR A 169 -2.55 -18.93 19.86
CA THR A 169 -1.50 -18.23 20.62
C THR A 169 -1.95 -16.81 20.97
N ILE A 170 -1.88 -16.46 22.25
CA ILE A 170 -2.07 -15.09 22.74
C ILE A 170 -0.73 -14.35 22.62
N ALA A 171 -0.75 -13.20 21.95
CA ALA A 171 0.39 -12.30 21.86
C ALA A 171 0.07 -10.99 22.58
N VAL A 172 0.84 -10.67 23.62
CA VAL A 172 0.71 -9.40 24.35
C VAL A 172 1.58 -8.36 23.65
N GLU A 173 0.95 -7.27 23.22
CA GLU A 173 1.63 -6.16 22.55
C GLU A 173 2.32 -5.24 23.54
N ASN A 174 3.49 -4.73 23.15
CA ASN A 174 4.27 -3.83 24.00
C ASN A 174 3.94 -2.34 23.75
N HIS A 175 3.03 -1.80 24.55
CA HIS A 175 2.66 -0.39 24.43
C HIS A 175 3.32 0.49 25.49
N ALA A 176 3.70 1.72 25.13
CA ALA A 176 4.33 2.69 26.03
C ALA A 176 3.50 2.97 27.31
N GLY A 177 2.17 2.96 27.17
CA GLY A 177 1.21 3.15 28.27
C GLY A 177 0.79 1.88 29.00
N SER A 178 1.54 0.78 28.89
CA SER A 178 1.17 -0.52 29.47
C SER A 178 2.25 -1.11 30.39
N LEU A 179 1.94 -2.21 31.06
CA LEU A 179 2.91 -2.95 31.89
C LEU A 179 4.06 -3.48 31.05
N ILE A 180 3.78 -3.95 29.83
CA ILE A 180 4.78 -4.44 28.89
C ILE A 180 5.24 -3.26 28.01
N SER A 181 5.89 -2.26 28.61
CA SER A 181 6.30 -1.03 27.90
C SER A 181 7.78 -0.95 27.57
N SER A 182 8.63 -1.75 28.23
CA SER A 182 10.09 -1.66 28.12
C SER A 182 10.70 -2.98 27.65
N SER A 183 11.94 -2.92 27.16
CA SER A 183 12.72 -4.11 26.79
C SER A 183 12.83 -5.12 27.93
N ASP A 184 12.98 -4.66 29.18
CA ASP A 184 13.02 -5.53 30.35
C ASP A 184 11.67 -6.17 30.66
N ALA A 185 10.56 -5.43 30.53
CA ALA A 185 9.22 -5.99 30.69
C ALA A 185 8.95 -7.10 29.67
N ILE A 186 9.36 -6.88 28.42
CA ILE A 186 9.27 -7.84 27.32
C ILE A 186 10.10 -9.10 27.63
N ARG A 187 11.34 -8.94 28.11
CA ARG A 187 12.18 -10.07 28.55
C ARG A 187 11.55 -10.85 29.70
N TYR A 188 11.02 -10.16 30.71
CA TYR A 188 10.35 -10.83 31.84
C TYR A 188 9.10 -11.59 31.40
N LEU A 189 8.33 -11.06 30.45
CA LEU A 189 7.19 -11.78 29.89
C LEU A 189 7.65 -13.03 29.15
N ALA A 190 8.71 -12.94 28.33
CA ALA A 190 9.30 -14.10 27.66
C ALA A 190 9.82 -15.15 28.66
N GLU A 191 10.52 -14.71 29.72
CA GLU A 191 11.11 -15.56 30.77
C GLU A 191 10.03 -16.28 31.59
N PHE A 192 8.96 -15.60 31.98
CA PHE A 192 7.93 -16.17 32.86
C PHE A 192 6.85 -16.94 32.11
N SER A 193 6.69 -16.70 30.81
CA SER A 193 5.77 -17.45 29.97
C SER A 193 6.26 -18.89 29.78
N SER A 194 5.67 -19.83 30.51
CA SER A 194 5.98 -21.26 30.39
C SER A 194 5.27 -21.93 29.20
N SER A 195 4.12 -21.42 28.77
CA SER A 195 3.34 -21.96 27.64
C SER A 195 3.83 -21.42 26.30
N GLU A 196 3.81 -22.25 25.25
CA GLU A 196 4.03 -21.83 23.87
C GLU A 196 2.88 -20.97 23.33
N ASN A 197 1.71 -21.03 23.97
CA ASN A 197 0.50 -20.29 23.60
C ASN A 197 0.42 -18.89 24.22
N LEU A 198 1.48 -18.43 24.89
CA LEU A 198 1.62 -17.06 25.37
C LEU A 198 2.96 -16.46 24.92
N GLY A 199 2.89 -15.40 24.12
CA GLY A 199 4.07 -14.68 23.63
C GLY A 199 3.83 -13.19 23.47
N ILE A 200 4.65 -12.59 22.62
CA ILE A 200 4.82 -11.14 22.47
C ILE A 200 4.46 -10.74 21.05
N ALA A 201 3.62 -9.70 20.92
CA ALA A 201 3.45 -8.96 19.69
C ALA A 201 4.38 -7.74 19.74
N LEU A 202 5.58 -7.88 19.18
CA LEU A 202 6.62 -6.87 19.27
C LEU A 202 6.26 -5.68 18.38
N ALA A 203 6.06 -4.51 19.00
CA ALA A 203 5.88 -3.20 18.41
C ALA A 203 7.14 -2.35 18.64
N PRO A 204 8.12 -2.36 17.71
CA PRO A 204 9.42 -1.70 17.93
C PRO A 204 9.32 -0.18 18.06
N TYR A 205 8.28 0.44 17.51
CA TYR A 205 8.06 1.89 17.56
C TYR A 205 7.71 2.42 18.97
N HIS A 206 7.36 1.54 19.92
CA HIS A 206 7.19 1.90 21.33
C HIS A 206 8.49 1.82 22.15
N LEU A 207 9.60 1.42 21.53
CA LEU A 207 10.92 1.31 22.17
C LEU A 207 11.85 2.42 21.68
N PRO A 208 13.01 2.64 22.33
CA PRO A 208 14.07 3.46 21.75
C PRO A 208 14.43 2.96 20.34
N GLN A 209 14.48 3.87 19.38
CA GLN A 209 14.74 3.56 17.96
C GLN A 209 16.23 3.26 17.72
N ASP A 210 16.73 2.18 18.33
CA ASP A 210 18.09 1.65 18.18
C ASP A 210 18.02 0.22 17.61
N ALA A 211 18.54 0.04 16.40
CA ALA A 211 18.51 -1.23 15.69
C ALA A 211 19.26 -2.36 16.41
N ARG A 212 20.36 -2.07 17.12
CA ARG A 212 21.12 -3.09 17.87
C ARG A 212 20.37 -3.51 19.12
N LEU A 213 19.71 -2.58 19.78
CA LEU A 213 18.87 -2.88 20.94
C LEU A 213 17.70 -3.78 20.53
N ILE A 214 16.98 -3.41 19.46
CA ILE A 214 15.85 -4.18 18.94
C ILE A 214 16.30 -5.57 18.47
N ALA A 215 17.40 -5.67 17.72
CA ALA A 215 17.93 -6.96 17.27
C ALA A 215 18.28 -7.88 18.45
N ARG A 216 18.98 -7.37 19.47
CA ARG A 216 19.27 -8.14 20.68
C ARG A 216 18.02 -8.55 21.42
N LEU A 217 17.02 -7.66 21.51
CA LEU A 217 15.75 -8.01 22.15
C LEU A 217 15.03 -9.15 21.41
N ILE A 218 15.02 -9.12 20.06
CA ILE A 218 14.47 -10.21 19.24
C ILE A 218 15.22 -11.52 19.50
N GLU A 219 16.55 -11.48 19.58
CA GLU A 219 17.38 -12.64 19.93
C GLU A 219 17.06 -13.16 21.36
N ASP A 220 16.91 -12.25 22.32
CA ASP A 220 16.64 -12.58 23.73
C ASP A 220 15.28 -13.27 23.91
N ILE A 221 14.23 -12.81 23.22
CA ILE A 221 12.88 -13.39 23.34
C ILE A 221 12.66 -14.60 22.43
N GLY A 222 13.43 -14.73 21.36
CA GLY A 222 13.41 -15.86 20.43
C GLY A 222 12.00 -16.27 20.00
N PRO A 223 11.59 -17.54 20.21
CA PRO A 223 10.30 -18.06 19.74
C PRO A 223 9.09 -17.45 20.47
N LYS A 224 9.30 -16.70 21.57
CA LYS A 224 8.22 -15.96 22.23
C LYS A 224 7.79 -14.72 21.43
N MET A 225 8.54 -14.30 20.41
CA MET A 225 8.04 -13.31 19.45
C MET A 225 7.04 -13.97 18.48
N VAL A 226 5.76 -13.77 18.76
CA VAL A 226 4.65 -14.39 18.01
C VAL A 226 4.20 -13.51 16.84
N HIS A 227 4.34 -12.20 16.99
CA HIS A 227 4.02 -11.23 15.96
C HIS A 227 5.02 -10.08 16.01
N PHE A 228 5.34 -9.51 14.84
CA PHE A 228 6.25 -8.38 14.70
C PHE A 228 5.57 -7.31 13.87
N TYR A 229 5.32 -6.14 14.47
CA TYR A 229 4.82 -5.00 13.74
C TYR A 229 5.95 -4.33 12.97
N ALA A 230 6.01 -4.62 11.67
CA ALA A 230 6.98 -4.02 10.75
C ALA A 230 6.46 -2.71 10.16
N TRP A 231 7.32 -1.70 10.10
CA TRP A 231 7.01 -0.39 9.56
C TRP A 231 8.01 -0.06 8.45
N GLN A 232 7.52 0.24 7.25
CA GLN A 232 8.38 0.52 6.09
C GLN A 232 8.40 2.01 5.68
N HIS A 233 7.42 2.81 6.14
CA HIS A 233 7.24 4.19 5.67
C HIS A 233 6.87 5.17 6.80
N GLY A 234 7.52 6.34 6.81
CA GLY A 234 7.19 7.51 7.65
C GLY A 234 8.14 7.75 8.83
N ASP A 235 8.01 8.93 9.45
CA ASP A 235 8.74 9.38 10.65
C ASP A 235 8.17 8.81 11.97
N GLY A 236 7.37 7.74 11.90
CA GLY A 236 6.71 7.09 13.06
C GLY A 236 5.22 7.42 13.24
N CYS A 237 4.55 6.79 14.22
CA CYS A 237 3.17 7.12 14.67
C CYS A 237 3.13 8.27 15.66
N ILE A 238 4.30 8.77 16.05
CA ILE A 238 4.46 9.65 17.21
C ILE A 238 4.18 11.11 16.82
N ALA A 239 4.42 11.47 15.55
CA ALA A 239 4.09 12.77 14.98
C ALA A 239 3.22 12.57 13.73
N GLY A 240 2.20 13.42 13.57
CA GLY A 240 1.46 13.48 12.32
C GLY A 240 2.38 13.89 11.17
N LEU A 241 2.15 13.31 9.98
CA LEU A 241 2.89 13.69 8.77
C LEU A 241 2.77 15.19 8.54
N THR A 242 3.85 15.82 8.08
CA THR A 242 3.75 17.19 7.58
C THR A 242 2.83 17.23 6.36
N LYS A 243 2.21 18.38 6.09
CA LYS A 243 1.38 18.53 4.89
C LYS A 243 2.13 18.23 3.59
N GLN A 244 3.45 18.45 3.56
CA GLN A 244 4.27 18.07 2.42
C GLN A 244 4.32 16.55 2.21
N GLU A 245 4.35 15.76 3.27
CA GLU A 245 4.45 14.30 3.23
C GLU A 245 3.10 13.64 2.96
N GLU A 246 2.01 14.18 3.51
CA GLU A 246 0.65 13.75 3.16
C GLU A 246 0.41 13.88 1.65
N LEU A 247 0.85 14.99 1.04
CA LEU A 247 0.72 15.22 -0.40
C LEU A 247 1.50 14.22 -1.26
N LYS A 248 2.56 13.59 -0.74
CA LYS A 248 3.31 12.54 -1.46
C LYS A 248 2.55 11.21 -1.53
N GLN A 249 1.54 11.00 -0.68
CA GLN A 249 0.85 9.72 -0.54
C GLN A 249 -0.53 9.69 -1.22
N LEU A 250 -0.95 10.78 -1.86
CA LEU A 250 -2.28 10.88 -2.45
C LEU A 250 -2.45 9.95 -3.66
N PRO A 251 -3.41 8.98 -3.62
CA PRO A 251 -3.65 8.08 -4.73
C PRO A 251 -4.36 8.80 -5.88
N GLY A 252 -4.14 8.34 -7.11
CA GLY A 252 -4.96 8.71 -8.28
C GLY A 252 -4.92 10.20 -8.66
N LYS A 253 -5.59 10.56 -9.76
CA LYS A 253 -5.72 11.97 -10.16
C LYS A 253 -6.88 12.65 -9.43
N ILE A 254 -8.02 11.97 -9.30
CA ILE A 254 -9.25 12.56 -8.78
C ILE A 254 -9.12 12.80 -7.28
N GLU A 255 -8.70 11.78 -6.54
CA GLU A 255 -8.55 11.83 -5.09
C GLU A 255 -7.43 12.80 -4.70
N ARG A 256 -6.32 12.82 -5.46
CA ARG A 256 -5.28 13.85 -5.29
C ARG A 256 -5.81 15.26 -5.49
N ASN A 257 -6.58 15.51 -6.54
CA ASN A 257 -7.14 16.83 -6.81
C ASN A 257 -8.13 17.26 -5.71
N GLN A 258 -8.94 16.34 -5.19
CA GLN A 258 -9.86 16.60 -4.09
C GLN A 258 -9.10 16.94 -2.80
N ALA A 259 -8.11 16.13 -2.43
CA ALA A 259 -7.29 16.36 -1.25
C ALA A 259 -6.51 17.68 -1.32
N LEU A 260 -5.95 18.01 -2.49
CA LEU A 260 -5.31 19.32 -2.72
C LEU A 260 -6.30 20.49 -2.59
N SER A 261 -7.53 20.32 -3.05
CA SER A 261 -8.58 21.34 -2.90
C SER A 261 -8.95 21.56 -1.43
N THR A 262 -9.11 20.48 -0.67
CA THR A 262 -9.37 20.55 0.78
C THR A 262 -8.20 21.21 1.50
N LEU A 263 -6.98 20.78 1.23
CA LEU A 263 -5.77 21.34 1.84
C LEU A 263 -5.61 22.83 1.55
N LYS A 264 -5.96 23.27 0.32
CA LYS A 264 -5.98 24.68 -0.03
C LYS A 264 -7.06 25.45 0.76
N ALA A 265 -8.25 24.88 0.90
CA ALA A 265 -9.33 25.51 1.66
C ALA A 265 -8.95 25.66 3.15
N ASP A 266 -8.38 24.62 3.75
CA ASP A 266 -7.92 24.61 5.13
C ASP A 266 -6.81 25.65 5.35
N ALA A 267 -5.81 25.71 4.45
CA ALA A 267 -4.74 26.70 4.53
C ALA A 267 -5.25 28.14 4.41
N VAL A 268 -6.28 28.37 3.57
CA VAL A 268 -6.93 29.68 3.48
C VAL A 268 -7.70 30.00 4.75
N ALA A 269 -8.43 29.05 5.33
CA ALA A 269 -9.17 29.26 6.57
C ALA A 269 -8.23 29.56 7.75
N GLU A 270 -7.07 28.90 7.82
CA GLU A 270 -6.07 29.09 8.86
C GLU A 270 -5.34 30.44 8.75
N HIS A 271 -4.91 30.82 7.54
CA HIS A 271 -4.07 32.00 7.34
C HIS A 271 -4.85 33.27 6.93
N CYS A 272 -6.12 33.13 6.57
CA CYS A 272 -7.03 34.23 6.24
C CYS A 272 -8.39 34.06 6.97
N PRO A 273 -8.43 34.01 8.31
CA PRO A 273 -9.68 33.86 9.04
C PRO A 273 -10.62 35.06 8.81
N GLU A 274 -11.92 34.80 8.63
CA GLU A 274 -12.93 35.81 8.27
C GLU A 274 -13.09 36.95 9.29
N ASN A 275 -12.59 36.75 10.52
CA ASN A 275 -12.74 37.68 11.65
C ASN A 275 -11.64 38.76 11.72
N VAL A 276 -10.76 38.84 10.71
CA VAL A 276 -9.64 39.80 10.67
C VAL A 276 -9.83 40.73 9.48
N GLU A 277 -10.03 42.04 9.75
CA GLU A 277 -10.28 43.06 8.71
C GLU A 277 -9.08 43.34 7.78
N ASP A 278 -7.87 42.94 8.18
CA ASP A 278 -6.64 43.10 7.37
C ASP A 278 -5.67 41.92 7.59
N PRO A 279 -5.95 40.74 7.01
CA PRO A 279 -5.11 39.56 7.18
C PRO A 279 -3.75 39.78 6.50
N THR A 280 -2.68 39.29 7.12
CA THR A 280 -1.30 39.42 6.59
C THR A 280 -1.14 38.90 5.16
N TYR A 281 -1.98 37.95 4.76
CA TYR A 281 -2.03 37.40 3.41
C TYR A 281 -3.45 37.37 2.89
N THR A 282 -3.61 37.55 1.58
CA THR A 282 -4.88 37.35 0.88
C THR A 282 -5.09 35.87 0.54
N PRO A 283 -6.34 35.40 0.40
CA PRO A 283 -6.64 34.04 -0.06
C PRO A 283 -5.95 33.67 -1.39
N ALA A 284 -5.76 34.65 -2.29
CA ALA A 284 -5.03 34.46 -3.54
C ALA A 284 -3.52 34.22 -3.32
N GLN A 285 -2.90 34.94 -2.39
CA GLN A 285 -1.49 34.73 -2.02
C GLN A 285 -1.29 33.38 -1.35
N VAL A 286 -2.15 32.99 -0.41
CA VAL A 286 -2.12 31.66 0.23
C VAL A 286 -2.32 30.57 -0.81
N GLY A 287 -3.32 30.70 -1.69
CA GLY A 287 -3.54 29.76 -2.78
C GLY A 287 -2.35 29.62 -3.73
N THR A 288 -1.64 30.72 -4.01
CA THR A 288 -0.41 30.71 -4.82
C THR A 288 0.75 30.03 -4.07
N ALA A 289 0.87 30.22 -2.76
CA ALA A 289 1.87 29.57 -1.94
C ALA A 289 1.65 28.05 -1.90
N VAL A 290 0.40 27.59 -1.70
CA VAL A 290 0.03 26.17 -1.76
C VAL A 290 0.36 25.56 -3.13
N TYR A 291 0.04 26.25 -4.22
CA TYR A 291 0.38 25.79 -5.57
C TYR A 291 1.90 25.66 -5.79
N LYS A 292 2.69 26.62 -5.32
CA LYS A 292 4.17 26.55 -5.39
C LYS A 292 4.71 25.41 -4.54
N LEU A 293 4.12 25.21 -3.35
CA LEU A 293 4.49 24.11 -2.46
C LEU A 293 4.22 22.76 -3.11
N GLU A 294 3.04 22.57 -3.70
CA GLU A 294 2.69 21.37 -4.46
C GLU A 294 3.73 21.08 -5.55
N GLY A 295 4.11 22.08 -6.34
CA GLY A 295 5.14 21.94 -7.38
C GLY A 295 6.50 21.53 -6.83
N ASN A 296 6.91 22.09 -5.68
CA ASN A 296 8.16 21.72 -5.02
C ASN A 296 8.13 20.28 -4.49
N VAL A 297 7.02 19.86 -3.89
CA VAL A 297 6.83 18.50 -3.37
C VAL A 297 6.85 17.48 -4.51
N GLN A 298 6.14 17.74 -5.61
CA GLN A 298 6.15 16.87 -6.79
C GLN A 298 7.54 16.79 -7.42
N ARG A 299 8.26 17.92 -7.49
CA ARG A 299 9.65 17.93 -7.96
C ARG A 299 10.55 17.07 -7.09
N GLN A 300 10.44 17.18 -5.77
CA GLN A 300 11.23 16.36 -4.86
C GLN A 300 10.93 14.87 -5.04
N LEU A 301 9.64 14.51 -5.14
CA LEU A 301 9.22 13.13 -5.38
C LEU A 301 9.87 12.55 -6.65
N ILE A 302 9.87 13.34 -7.74
CA ILE A 302 10.48 12.96 -9.01
C ILE A 302 12.01 12.80 -8.88
N LEU A 303 12.67 13.68 -8.12
CA LEU A 303 14.10 13.57 -7.83
C LEU A 303 14.43 12.33 -6.99
N ASP A 304 13.50 11.92 -6.12
CA ASP A 304 13.57 10.68 -5.34
C ASP A 304 13.28 9.42 -6.20
N GLY A 305 13.03 9.60 -7.50
CA GLY A 305 12.83 8.52 -8.48
C GLY A 305 11.41 7.99 -8.56
N ILE A 306 10.43 8.68 -7.98
CA ILE A 306 9.02 8.27 -7.95
C ILE A 306 8.16 9.37 -8.58
N ARG A 307 7.21 9.02 -9.42
CA ARG A 307 6.27 9.97 -10.01
C ARG A 307 5.04 10.15 -9.12
N PRO A 308 4.24 11.23 -9.29
CA PRO A 308 3.02 11.46 -8.50
C PRO A 308 1.95 10.36 -8.59
N ASP A 309 2.09 9.40 -9.51
CA ASP A 309 1.23 8.23 -9.64
C ASP A 309 1.94 6.91 -9.25
N GLY A 310 3.04 7.00 -8.49
CA GLY A 310 3.81 5.87 -7.95
C GLY A 310 4.77 5.20 -8.92
N ARG A 311 4.71 5.55 -10.21
CA ARG A 311 5.54 4.94 -11.26
C ARG A 311 7.00 5.39 -11.21
N LYS A 312 7.89 4.56 -11.74
CA LYS A 312 9.26 4.96 -12.05
C LYS A 312 9.33 5.92 -13.26
N PRO A 313 10.43 6.66 -13.46
CA PRO A 313 10.56 7.61 -14.57
C PRO A 313 10.43 6.95 -15.96
N ASP A 314 10.90 5.71 -16.09
CA ASP A 314 10.95 4.89 -17.30
C ASP A 314 9.71 4.00 -17.51
N GLU A 315 8.81 3.97 -16.54
CA GLU A 315 7.63 3.11 -16.56
C GLU A 315 6.46 3.76 -17.32
N VAL A 316 5.85 3.03 -18.25
CA VAL A 316 4.65 3.45 -18.99
C VAL A 316 3.39 3.01 -18.25
N ARG A 317 2.32 3.84 -18.29
CA ARG A 317 1.01 3.48 -17.71
C ARG A 317 0.42 2.23 -18.39
N PRO A 318 -0.45 1.46 -17.70
CA PRO A 318 -1.15 0.31 -18.28
C PRO A 318 -1.84 0.66 -19.61
N LEU A 319 -1.75 -0.26 -20.57
CA LEU A 319 -2.31 -0.12 -21.91
C LEU A 319 -3.45 -1.12 -22.12
N THR A 320 -4.55 -0.66 -22.72
CA THR A 320 -5.59 -1.53 -23.26
C THR A 320 -5.93 -1.12 -24.69
N VAL A 321 -6.17 -2.11 -25.54
CA VAL A 321 -6.45 -1.91 -26.97
C VAL A 321 -7.56 -2.84 -27.38
N GLU A 322 -8.62 -2.27 -27.95
CA GLU A 322 -9.73 -3.01 -28.54
C GLU A 322 -9.98 -2.49 -29.95
N VAL A 323 -10.29 -3.38 -30.89
CA VAL A 323 -10.59 -3.06 -32.30
C VAL A 323 -11.96 -3.61 -32.69
N GLY A 324 -12.64 -2.95 -33.62
CA GLY A 324 -13.98 -3.35 -34.05
C GLY A 324 -15.07 -3.09 -33.00
N VAL A 325 -14.85 -2.13 -32.11
CA VAL A 325 -15.76 -1.79 -30.98
C VAL A 325 -17.11 -1.22 -31.44
N LEU A 326 -17.18 -0.63 -32.63
CA LEU A 326 -18.42 -0.12 -33.23
C LEU A 326 -18.81 -0.96 -34.46
N PRO A 327 -20.03 -1.52 -34.51
CA PRO A 327 -20.42 -2.52 -35.50
C PRO A 327 -20.69 -1.97 -36.92
N ARG A 328 -20.82 -0.65 -37.07
CA ARG A 328 -21.26 -0.01 -38.33
C ARG A 328 -20.22 0.93 -38.95
N THR A 329 -19.07 1.10 -38.32
CA THR A 329 -17.99 1.93 -38.88
C THR A 329 -17.08 1.09 -39.77
N HIS A 330 -16.40 1.70 -40.75
CA HIS A 330 -15.44 0.96 -41.59
C HIS A 330 -14.25 0.46 -40.75
N GLY A 331 -13.80 1.28 -39.80
CA GLY A 331 -12.87 0.87 -38.75
C GLY A 331 -13.23 1.53 -37.42
N SER A 332 -12.96 0.86 -36.31
CA SER A 332 -13.05 1.44 -34.97
C SER A 332 -12.01 0.84 -34.03
N ALA A 333 -11.48 1.66 -33.13
CA ALA A 333 -10.56 1.23 -32.09
C ALA A 333 -10.79 2.03 -30.79
N LEU A 334 -10.68 1.36 -29.65
CA LEU A 334 -10.62 1.97 -28.33
C LEU A 334 -9.23 1.74 -27.76
N PHE A 335 -8.46 2.83 -27.63
CA PHE A 335 -7.12 2.80 -27.05
C PHE A 335 -7.14 3.52 -25.71
N ALA A 336 -6.64 2.86 -24.67
CA ALA A 336 -6.44 3.50 -23.37
C ALA A 336 -5.01 3.33 -22.85
N ARG A 337 -4.51 4.38 -22.20
CA ARG A 337 -3.22 4.42 -21.52
C ARG A 337 -3.40 5.10 -20.15
N GLY A 338 -3.55 4.29 -19.11
CA GLY A 338 -4.02 4.74 -17.79
C GLY A 338 -5.34 5.49 -17.91
N GLU A 339 -5.44 6.67 -17.29
CA GLU A 339 -6.64 7.53 -17.31
C GLU A 339 -6.86 8.29 -18.64
N THR A 340 -6.09 8.01 -19.70
CA THR A 340 -6.26 8.65 -21.02
C THR A 340 -6.83 7.64 -22.00
N GLN A 341 -8.01 7.92 -22.55
CA GLN A 341 -8.70 7.04 -23.50
C GLN A 341 -9.07 7.80 -24.78
N ALA A 342 -8.99 7.12 -25.92
CA ALA A 342 -9.41 7.63 -27.22
C ALA A 342 -10.24 6.56 -27.96
N LEU A 343 -11.46 6.93 -28.35
CA LEU A 343 -12.26 6.19 -29.32
C LEU A 343 -11.99 6.76 -30.71
N VAL A 344 -11.42 5.95 -31.59
CA VAL A 344 -11.04 6.34 -32.95
C VAL A 344 -11.90 5.57 -33.93
N THR A 345 -12.37 6.26 -34.98
CA THR A 345 -13.12 5.64 -36.08
C THR A 345 -12.46 5.99 -37.39
N THR A 346 -12.54 5.07 -38.35
CA THR A 346 -12.06 5.26 -39.72
C THR A 346 -13.23 5.15 -40.65
N THR A 347 -13.29 6.07 -41.62
CA THR A 347 -14.32 6.12 -42.65
C THR A 347 -13.65 6.21 -44.01
N LEU A 348 -13.97 5.27 -44.90
CA LEU A 348 -13.56 5.30 -46.29
C LEU A 348 -14.60 6.06 -47.11
N GLY A 349 -14.13 6.79 -48.12
CA GLY A 349 -14.94 7.61 -49.00
C GLY A 349 -14.44 7.57 -50.43
N THR A 350 -15.05 8.39 -51.27
CA THR A 350 -14.73 8.56 -52.69
C THR A 350 -13.94 9.85 -52.90
N PRO A 351 -13.40 10.11 -54.11
CA PRO A 351 -12.77 11.40 -54.42
C PRO A 351 -13.66 12.64 -54.21
N ARG A 352 -14.98 12.47 -54.12
CA ARG A 352 -15.92 13.56 -53.79
C ARG A 352 -15.88 13.95 -52.31
N ASP A 353 -15.40 13.06 -51.45
CA ASP A 353 -15.34 13.28 -49.99
C ASP A 353 -14.01 13.91 -49.55
N GLN A 354 -13.09 14.18 -50.50
CA GLN A 354 -11.84 14.87 -50.23
C GLN A 354 -12.10 16.32 -49.80
N GLN A 355 -11.33 16.80 -48.82
CA GLN A 355 -11.42 18.19 -48.40
C GLN A 355 -10.76 19.08 -49.46
N VAL A 356 -11.55 19.99 -50.04
CA VAL A 356 -11.03 21.09 -50.86
C VAL A 356 -10.50 22.16 -49.91
N VAL A 357 -9.21 22.48 -50.03
CA VAL A 357 -8.56 23.51 -49.22
C VAL A 357 -8.37 24.74 -50.10
N ASP A 358 -9.29 25.69 -49.94
CA ASP A 358 -9.21 27.02 -50.53
C ASP A 358 -8.46 27.95 -49.57
N GLY A 359 -7.28 28.40 -49.99
CA GLY A 359 -6.36 29.18 -49.16
C GLY A 359 -5.68 30.28 -49.95
N LEU A 360 -4.59 30.82 -49.41
CA LEU A 360 -3.81 31.85 -50.12
C LEU A 360 -3.00 31.29 -51.31
N LEU A 361 -2.77 29.99 -51.32
CA LEU A 361 -2.09 29.27 -52.39
C LEU A 361 -3.11 28.64 -53.34
N GLU A 362 -2.63 28.01 -54.41
CA GLU A 362 -3.49 27.25 -55.32
C GLU A 362 -4.33 26.22 -54.56
N GLU A 363 -5.62 26.14 -54.93
CA GLU A 363 -6.57 25.19 -54.38
C GLU A 363 -6.04 23.77 -54.55
N PHE A 364 -6.01 23.01 -53.45
CA PHE A 364 -5.63 21.60 -53.48
C PHE A 364 -6.65 20.74 -52.74
N LYS A 365 -6.67 19.45 -53.08
CA LYS A 365 -7.54 18.46 -52.44
C LYS A 365 -6.75 17.58 -51.49
N LYS A 366 -7.32 17.34 -50.32
CA LYS A 366 -6.72 16.54 -49.27
C LYS A 366 -7.46 15.20 -49.15
N PRO A 367 -6.81 14.07 -49.51
CA PRO A 367 -7.45 12.75 -49.49
C PRO A 367 -7.56 12.16 -48.08
N PHE A 368 -6.76 12.64 -47.14
CA PHE A 368 -6.77 12.21 -45.75
C PHE A 368 -7.16 13.36 -44.82
N MET A 369 -8.01 13.08 -43.85
CA MET A 369 -8.45 14.04 -42.84
C MET A 369 -8.45 13.36 -41.47
N LEU A 370 -8.00 14.08 -40.45
CA LEU A 370 -8.11 13.63 -39.06
C LEU A 370 -8.79 14.71 -38.23
N HIS A 371 -9.99 14.39 -37.74
CA HIS A 371 -10.72 15.26 -36.82
C HIS A 371 -10.50 14.78 -35.38
N TYR A 372 -10.01 15.68 -34.54
CA TYR A 372 -9.80 15.43 -33.12
C TYR A 372 -10.82 16.23 -32.32
N ASN A 373 -11.63 15.53 -31.51
CA ASN A 373 -12.64 16.13 -30.64
C ASN A 373 -12.27 15.90 -29.17
N PHE A 374 -12.39 16.92 -28.33
CA PHE A 374 -12.06 16.84 -26.91
C PHE A 374 -13.23 17.30 -26.04
N PRO A 375 -14.25 16.44 -25.83
CA PRO A 375 -15.44 16.84 -25.10
C PRO A 375 -15.13 17.09 -23.61
N PRO A 376 -15.86 18.00 -22.94
CA PRO A 376 -15.53 18.42 -21.57
C PRO A 376 -15.68 17.30 -20.54
N PHE A 377 -16.55 16.32 -20.79
CA PHE A 377 -16.69 15.14 -19.92
C PHE A 377 -15.40 14.32 -19.84
N SER A 378 -14.50 14.40 -20.84
CA SER A 378 -13.22 13.66 -20.85
C SER A 378 -12.30 14.03 -19.68
N VAL A 379 -12.51 15.21 -19.07
CA VAL A 379 -11.78 15.68 -17.89
C VAL A 379 -12.70 15.84 -16.67
N GLY A 380 -13.95 15.37 -16.75
CA GLY A 380 -14.93 15.48 -15.68
C GLY A 380 -15.48 16.89 -15.46
N GLU A 381 -15.40 17.77 -16.47
CA GLU A 381 -15.88 19.14 -16.37
C GLU A 381 -17.17 19.36 -17.16
N ILE A 382 -17.92 20.40 -16.79
CA ILE A 382 -19.12 20.85 -17.50
C ILE A 382 -18.78 22.11 -18.29
N ARG A 383 -18.87 22.06 -19.62
CA ARG A 383 -18.73 23.21 -20.52
C ARG A 383 -19.71 23.09 -21.69
N PRO A 384 -20.18 24.21 -22.27
CA PRO A 384 -20.98 24.17 -23.49
C PRO A 384 -20.21 23.53 -24.65
N ILE A 385 -20.83 22.61 -25.38
CA ILE A 385 -20.26 22.03 -26.60
C ILE A 385 -20.37 23.07 -27.72
N ARG A 386 -19.22 23.54 -28.21
CA ARG A 386 -19.11 24.47 -29.35
C ARG A 386 -18.32 23.79 -30.46
N GLY A 387 -18.10 24.50 -31.57
CA GLY A 387 -17.18 24.06 -32.61
C GLY A 387 -15.74 23.87 -32.10
N PRO A 388 -14.88 23.19 -32.87
CA PRO A 388 -13.54 22.83 -32.44
C PRO A 388 -12.69 24.07 -32.15
N GLY A 389 -12.05 24.08 -30.98
CA GLY A 389 -11.11 25.12 -30.58
C GLY A 389 -9.74 24.95 -31.24
N ARG A 390 -8.89 25.98 -31.11
CA ARG A 390 -7.51 25.98 -31.65
C ARG A 390 -6.69 24.77 -31.20
N ARG A 391 -6.86 24.34 -29.95
CA ARG A 391 -6.14 23.18 -29.38
C ARG A 391 -6.55 21.87 -30.04
N GLU A 392 -7.83 21.68 -30.31
CA GLU A 392 -8.36 20.46 -30.93
C GLU A 392 -7.85 20.34 -32.38
N ILE A 393 -7.89 21.46 -33.12
CA ILE A 393 -7.33 21.53 -34.48
C ILE A 393 -5.82 21.22 -34.46
N GLY A 394 -5.07 21.82 -33.53
CA GLY A 394 -3.63 21.57 -33.40
C GLY A 394 -3.29 20.12 -33.05
N HIS A 395 -4.03 19.49 -32.14
CA HIS A 395 -3.86 18.06 -31.82
C HIS A 395 -4.23 17.15 -32.99
N GLY A 396 -5.29 17.49 -33.73
CA GLY A 396 -5.67 16.78 -34.95
C GLY A 396 -4.57 16.81 -36.01
N ALA A 397 -4.03 18.00 -36.30
CA ALA A 397 -2.92 18.16 -37.24
C ALA A 397 -1.65 17.41 -36.80
N LEU A 398 -1.35 17.39 -35.49
CA LEU A 398 -0.23 16.63 -34.94
C LEU A 398 -0.41 15.12 -35.14
N ALA A 399 -1.58 14.60 -34.81
CA ALA A 399 -1.89 13.17 -34.98
C ALA A 399 -1.87 12.78 -36.46
N GLU A 400 -2.44 13.61 -37.33
CA GLU A 400 -2.40 13.40 -38.78
C GLU A 400 -0.96 13.30 -39.31
N LYS A 401 -0.11 14.26 -38.94
CA LYS A 401 1.30 14.25 -39.35
C LYS A 401 2.03 12.98 -38.89
N SER A 402 1.66 12.43 -37.73
CA SER A 402 2.29 11.21 -37.19
C SER A 402 1.92 9.93 -37.97
N ILE A 403 0.76 9.91 -38.62
CA ILE A 403 0.28 8.75 -39.39
C ILE A 403 0.63 8.89 -40.87
N GLN A 404 0.84 10.10 -41.37
CA GLN A 404 1.10 10.38 -42.78
C GLN A 404 2.20 9.52 -43.42
N THR A 405 3.23 9.14 -42.66
CA THR A 405 4.36 8.32 -43.17
C THR A 405 3.99 6.86 -43.43
N VAL A 406 2.91 6.36 -42.81
CA VAL A 406 2.43 4.98 -42.99
C VAL A 406 1.15 4.92 -43.83
N MET A 407 0.71 6.06 -44.36
CA MET A 407 -0.45 6.09 -45.26
C MET A 407 -0.07 5.49 -46.62
N PRO A 408 -0.92 4.63 -47.20
CA PRO A 408 -0.70 4.12 -48.55
C PRO A 408 -0.76 5.26 -49.57
N SER A 409 -0.09 5.06 -50.71
CA SER A 409 -0.24 5.96 -51.86
C SER A 409 -1.62 5.82 -52.50
N THR A 410 -2.07 6.85 -53.22
CA THR A 410 -3.39 6.83 -53.90
C THR A 410 -3.49 5.76 -54.99
N ASP A 411 -2.35 5.32 -55.54
CA ASP A 411 -2.31 4.22 -56.51
C ASP A 411 -2.48 2.85 -55.83
N GLU A 412 -2.13 2.74 -54.54
CA GLU A 412 -2.24 1.51 -53.76
C GLU A 412 -3.60 1.37 -53.04
N PHE A 413 -4.21 2.48 -52.59
CA PHE A 413 -5.46 2.48 -51.85
C PHE A 413 -6.29 3.76 -51.98
#